data_AF-A0A7J0E5Z8-F1
#
_entry.id   AF-A0A7J0E5Z8-F1
#
_cell.length_a   1.000
_cell.length_b   1.000
_cell.length_c   1.000
_cell.angle_alpha   90.00
_cell.angle_beta   90.00
_cell.angle_gamma   90.00
#
_symmetry.space_group_name_H-M   'P 1'
#
loop_
_entity.id
_entity.type
_entity.pdbx_description
1 polymer ?
#
loop_
_entity_poly.entity_id
_entity_poly.type
_entity_poly.pdbx_seq_one_letter_code
_entity_poly.pdbx_strand_id
1 'polypeptide(L)'
;MSIVCGLPLLECVYCLACARWAWKRCLHTAGHDSETWGLASAEEFEPVPRICRYILAVYEDDLRYPLWEPPGGYGINPDCLILKRTYEDTHGRAPPYFLYLDHDHADIVLAVRGLNMVKESDYAVLLDNKLGQRKFDGGYVHNGLLKAAGWVLDKECDILRELVEKYPNYTLTFTGHSLGSGVAALLTMVVVQNRDRLGNIDRTRVRCYAIAPARCMSLNLAVRYADVINSVVLQASYYHPIF
;
A
#
# COMPACT_ATOMS: atom_id res chain seq x y z
N MET A 1 -14.00 18.46 55.68
CA MET A 1 -14.57 17.52 54.69
C MET A 1 -13.96 17.81 53.32
N SER A 2 -12.64 17.70 53.20
CA SER A 2 -11.87 16.56 52.68
C SER A 2 -11.90 16.43 51.15
N ILE A 3 -11.10 17.29 50.50
CA ILE A 3 -10.65 17.20 49.10
C ILE A 3 -9.97 15.83 48.81
N VAL A 4 -9.54 15.13 49.86
CA VAL A 4 -8.89 13.81 49.81
C VAL A 4 -9.83 12.67 49.40
N CYS A 5 -11.15 12.81 49.54
CA CYS A 5 -12.12 11.77 49.10
C CYS A 5 -12.44 11.78 47.60
N GLY A 6 -12.06 12.83 46.86
CA GLY A 6 -12.33 12.95 45.41
C GLY A 6 -11.23 12.38 44.51
N LEU A 7 -9.99 12.33 44.99
CA LEU A 7 -8.81 11.81 44.27
C LEU A 7 -8.95 10.33 43.84
N PRO A 8 -9.39 9.38 44.70
CA PRO A 8 -9.51 7.98 44.30
C PRO A 8 -10.63 7.75 43.28
N LEU A 9 -11.71 8.54 43.33
CA LEU A 9 -12.81 8.44 42.37
C LEU A 9 -12.41 8.96 40.99
N LEU A 10 -11.67 10.07 40.93
CA LEU A 10 -11.11 10.61 39.69
C LEU A 10 -10.13 9.63 39.02
N GLU A 11 -9.25 9.03 39.80
CA GLU A 11 -8.31 8.00 39.33
C GLU A 11 -9.04 6.76 38.81
N CYS A 12 -10.06 6.26 39.53
CA CYS A 12 -10.88 5.14 39.09
C CYS A 12 -11.64 5.44 37.79
N VAL A 13 -12.23 6.63 37.65
CA VAL A 13 -12.92 7.05 36.42
C VAL A 13 -11.94 7.13 35.25
N TYR A 14 -10.74 7.67 35.48
CA TYR A 14 -9.67 7.73 34.47
C TYR A 14 -9.21 6.33 34.05
N CYS A 15 -8.95 5.43 35.01
CA CYS A 15 -8.57 4.05 34.75
C CYS A 15 -9.66 3.29 33.98
N LEU A 16 -10.94 3.45 34.34
CA LEU A 16 -12.07 2.86 33.62
C LEU A 16 -12.21 3.43 32.21
N ALA A 17 -11.98 4.73 32.02
CA ALA A 17 -11.99 5.36 30.70
C ALA A 17 -10.84 4.83 29.82
N CYS A 18 -9.62 4.71 30.35
CA CYS A 18 -8.47 4.12 29.67
C CYS A 18 -8.69 2.64 29.34
N ALA A 19 -9.23 1.86 30.28
CA ALA A 19 -9.56 0.45 30.07
C ALA A 19 -10.66 0.29 29.01
N ARG A 20 -11.71 1.11 29.04
CA ARG A 20 -12.76 1.12 28.00
C ARG A 20 -12.23 1.56 26.65
N TRP A 21 -11.33 2.55 26.61
CA TRP A 21 -10.67 2.98 25.38
C TRP A 21 -9.82 1.86 24.79
N ALA A 22 -9.01 1.19 25.63
CA ALA A 22 -8.19 0.05 25.22
C ALA A 22 -9.08 -1.13 24.76
N TRP A 23 -10.12 -1.47 25.52
CA TRP A 23 -11.11 -2.50 25.18
C TRP A 23 -11.77 -2.22 23.82
N LYS A 24 -12.27 -1.01 23.61
CA LYS A 24 -12.84 -0.61 22.31
C LYS A 24 -11.81 -0.72 21.19
N ARG A 25 -10.56 -0.35 21.42
CA ARG A 25 -9.54 -0.35 20.37
C ARG A 25 -9.01 -1.76 20.04
N CYS A 26 -8.96 -2.65 21.03
CA CYS A 26 -8.56 -4.04 20.86
C CYS A 26 -9.68 -4.92 20.27
N LEU A 27 -10.96 -4.57 20.51
CA LEU A 27 -12.10 -5.34 20.03
C LEU A 27 -12.84 -4.72 18.85
N HIS A 28 -12.52 -3.49 18.47
CA HIS A 28 -13.07 -2.90 17.26
C HIS A 28 -12.50 -3.63 16.05
N THR A 29 -13.34 -4.50 15.50
CA THR A 29 -13.15 -5.16 14.23
C THR A 29 -13.89 -4.35 13.18
N ALA A 30 -13.16 -3.81 12.20
CA ALA A 30 -13.74 -3.10 11.07
C ALA A 30 -14.42 -4.06 10.06
N GLY A 31 -14.60 -5.33 10.41
CA GLY A 31 -15.15 -6.36 9.52
C GLY A 31 -16.59 -6.08 9.09
N HIS A 32 -17.34 -5.33 9.90
CA HIS A 32 -18.71 -4.93 9.58
C HIS A 32 -18.81 -3.53 8.94
N ASP A 33 -17.70 -2.78 8.86
CA ASP A 33 -17.70 -1.39 8.35
C ASP A 33 -18.02 -1.33 6.84
N SER A 34 -17.93 -2.47 6.14
CA SER A 34 -18.22 -2.61 4.71
C SER A 34 -19.53 -3.35 4.41
N GLU A 35 -20.34 -3.71 5.42
CA GLU A 35 -21.61 -4.46 5.22
C GLU A 35 -22.60 -3.76 4.30
N THR A 36 -22.57 -2.42 4.28
CA THR A 36 -23.48 -1.61 3.46
C THR A 36 -22.85 -1.16 2.13
N TRP A 37 -21.60 -1.57 1.85
CA TRP A 37 -20.92 -1.21 0.61
C TRP A 37 -21.48 -2.06 -0.53
N GLY A 38 -21.54 -1.48 -1.73
CA GLY A 38 -21.91 -2.22 -2.94
C GLY A 38 -20.92 -3.36 -3.19
N LEU A 39 -21.41 -4.46 -3.76
CA LEU A 39 -20.54 -5.52 -4.24
C LEU A 39 -19.71 -4.99 -5.42
N ALA A 40 -18.41 -5.30 -5.42
CA ALA A 40 -17.56 -5.04 -6.57
C ALA A 40 -18.03 -5.86 -7.77
N SER A 41 -18.10 -5.22 -8.93
CA SER A 41 -18.35 -5.90 -10.20
C SER A 41 -17.18 -6.80 -10.58
N ALA A 42 -17.43 -7.76 -11.48
CA ALA A 42 -16.38 -8.62 -12.01
C ALA A 42 -15.28 -7.81 -12.72
N GLU A 43 -15.65 -6.72 -13.41
CA GLU A 43 -14.69 -5.84 -14.10
C GLU A 43 -13.81 -5.06 -13.12
N GLU A 44 -14.38 -4.55 -12.02
CA GLU A 44 -13.60 -3.86 -10.97
C GLU A 44 -12.62 -4.81 -10.27
N PHE A 45 -12.99 -6.09 -10.13
CA PHE A 45 -12.16 -7.09 -9.45
C PHE A 45 -11.17 -7.81 -10.39
N GLU A 46 -11.42 -7.83 -11.70
CA GLU A 46 -10.59 -8.54 -12.71
C GLU A 46 -9.08 -8.31 -12.54
N PRO A 47 -8.60 -7.07 -12.28
CA PRO A 47 -7.15 -6.84 -12.18
C PRO A 47 -6.53 -7.44 -10.92
N VAL A 48 -7.31 -7.66 -9.86
CA VAL A 48 -6.79 -7.97 -8.52
C VAL A 48 -6.00 -9.29 -8.49
N PRO A 49 -6.48 -10.43 -9.03
CA PRO A 49 -5.69 -11.66 -9.06
C PRO A 49 -4.36 -11.53 -9.81
N ARG A 50 -4.34 -10.83 -10.95
CA ARG A 50 -3.13 -10.57 -11.74
C ARG A 50 -2.13 -9.73 -10.94
N ILE A 51 -2.60 -8.64 -10.34
CA ILE A 51 -1.79 -7.78 -9.49
C ILE A 51 -1.21 -8.53 -8.29
N CYS A 52 -1.98 -9.40 -7.64
CA CYS A 52 -1.48 -10.26 -6.56
C CYS A 52 -0.31 -11.14 -7.02
N ARG A 53 -0.40 -11.72 -8.22
CA ARG A 53 0.70 -12.50 -8.80
C ARG A 53 1.94 -11.63 -9.05
N TYR A 54 1.77 -10.41 -9.54
CA TYR A 54 2.89 -9.47 -9.74
C TYR A 54 3.57 -9.10 -8.43
N ILE A 55 2.80 -8.84 -7.38
CA ILE A 55 3.38 -8.58 -6.05
C ILE A 55 4.17 -9.80 -5.54
N LEU A 56 3.61 -11.01 -5.69
CA LEU A 56 4.31 -12.24 -5.28
C LEU A 56 5.61 -12.44 -6.05
N ALA A 57 5.62 -12.12 -7.34
CA ALA A 57 6.82 -12.21 -8.18
C ALA A 57 7.97 -11.31 -7.70
N VAL A 58 7.68 -10.19 -7.01
CA VAL A 58 8.72 -9.34 -6.38
C VAL A 58 9.54 -10.11 -5.32
N TYR A 59 8.97 -11.17 -4.74
CA TYR A 59 9.64 -11.99 -3.71
C TYR A 59 10.60 -13.03 -4.27
N GLU A 60 10.51 -13.37 -5.55
CA GLU A 60 11.49 -14.24 -6.20
C GLU A 60 12.85 -13.59 -6.22
N ASP A 61 13.94 -14.35 -6.29
CA ASP A 61 15.27 -13.81 -6.58
C ASP A 61 15.46 -13.69 -8.08
N ASP A 62 15.16 -14.75 -8.83
CA ASP A 62 15.21 -14.81 -10.29
C ASP A 62 13.83 -15.16 -10.89
N LEU A 63 13.29 -14.28 -11.73
CA LEU A 63 11.99 -14.47 -12.38
C LEU A 63 12.03 -15.46 -13.56
N ARG A 64 13.22 -15.78 -14.09
CA ARG A 64 13.38 -16.82 -15.12
C ARG A 64 13.34 -18.23 -14.53
N TYR A 65 13.64 -18.35 -13.24
CA TYR A 65 13.68 -19.61 -12.50
C TYR A 65 12.99 -19.45 -11.13
N PRO A 66 11.67 -19.20 -11.10
CA PRO A 66 10.95 -18.95 -9.86
C PRO A 66 10.92 -20.19 -8.95
N LEU A 67 11.00 -19.98 -7.65
CA LEU A 67 11.00 -21.04 -6.63
C LEU A 67 9.63 -21.24 -5.97
N TRP A 68 8.81 -20.20 -5.92
CA TRP A 68 7.58 -20.12 -5.15
C TRP A 68 6.37 -19.74 -6.02
N GLU A 69 6.40 -20.12 -7.29
CA GLU A 69 5.32 -19.82 -8.21
C GLU A 69 4.00 -20.46 -7.77
N PRO A 70 2.88 -19.72 -7.80
CA PRO A 70 1.57 -20.29 -7.55
C PRO A 70 1.16 -21.19 -8.73
N PRO A 71 0.14 -22.06 -8.56
CA PRO A 71 -0.46 -22.79 -9.69
C PRO A 71 -0.84 -21.85 -10.83
N GLY A 72 -0.31 -22.12 -12.03
CA GLY A 72 -0.50 -21.28 -13.21
C GLY A 72 0.48 -20.10 -13.33
N GLY A 73 1.53 -20.06 -12.51
CA GLY A 73 2.64 -19.11 -12.60
C GLY A 73 2.28 -17.66 -12.25
N TYR A 74 3.27 -16.79 -12.32
CA TYR A 74 3.07 -15.35 -12.07
C TYR A 74 2.38 -14.61 -13.22
N GLY A 75 2.35 -15.20 -14.43
CA GLY A 75 1.85 -14.50 -15.61
C GLY A 75 2.72 -13.32 -16.04
N ILE A 76 4.02 -13.33 -15.68
CA ILE A 76 5.00 -12.32 -16.05
C ILE A 76 5.87 -12.87 -17.17
N ASN A 77 6.09 -12.06 -18.21
CA ASN A 77 7.18 -12.28 -19.16
C ASN A 77 8.47 -11.63 -18.62
N PRO A 78 9.51 -12.40 -18.24
CA PRO A 78 10.75 -11.82 -17.70
C PRO A 78 11.46 -10.85 -18.65
N ASP A 79 11.23 -10.96 -19.97
CA ASP A 79 11.82 -10.04 -20.96
C ASP A 79 11.14 -8.66 -20.97
N CYS A 80 9.95 -8.54 -20.38
CA CYS A 80 9.22 -7.27 -20.21
C CYS A 80 9.46 -6.63 -18.82
N LEU A 81 10.36 -7.20 -18.01
CA LEU A 81 10.82 -6.60 -16.77
C LEU A 81 11.81 -5.47 -17.08
N ILE A 82 11.43 -4.23 -16.76
CA ILE A 82 12.27 -3.06 -17.02
C ILE A 82 13.41 -2.97 -16.00
N LEU A 83 13.08 -3.14 -14.72
CA LEU A 83 14.06 -3.16 -13.64
C LEU A 83 13.49 -3.88 -12.41
N LYS A 84 14.41 -4.30 -11.54
CA LYS A 84 14.14 -4.81 -10.21
C LYS A 84 15.16 -4.21 -9.25
N ARG A 85 14.69 -3.71 -8.10
CA ARG A 85 15.52 -3.13 -7.03
C ARG A 85 15.46 -4.01 -5.81
N THR A 86 16.61 -4.46 -5.34
CA THR A 86 16.76 -5.21 -4.09
C THR A 86 17.07 -4.27 -2.92
N TYR A 87 17.26 -4.82 -1.72
CA TYR A 87 17.67 -4.03 -0.55
C TYR A 87 19.02 -3.33 -0.75
N GLU A 88 19.91 -3.97 -1.51
CA GLU A 88 21.23 -3.46 -1.85
C GLU A 88 21.11 -2.20 -2.71
N ASP A 89 20.18 -2.20 -3.68
CA ASP A 89 19.90 -1.04 -4.54
C ASP A 89 19.19 0.09 -3.79
N THR A 90 18.24 -0.24 -2.90
CA THR A 90 17.47 0.79 -2.17
C THR A 90 18.24 1.40 -1.02
N HIS A 91 19.31 0.74 -0.56
CA HIS A 91 20.06 1.10 0.64
C HIS A 91 19.14 1.30 1.86
N GLY A 92 18.08 0.47 1.95
CA GLY A 92 17.11 0.50 3.05
C GLY A 92 16.16 1.72 3.05
N ARG A 93 16.14 2.54 1.99
CA ARG A 93 15.25 3.73 1.91
C ARG A 93 13.83 3.41 1.43
N ALA A 94 13.66 2.26 0.78
CA ALA A 94 12.37 1.71 0.38
C ALA A 94 12.44 0.17 0.38
N PRO A 95 11.31 -0.54 0.56
CA PRO A 95 11.26 -1.98 0.32
C PRO A 95 11.63 -2.31 -1.14
N PRO A 96 12.09 -3.53 -1.44
CA PRO A 96 12.32 -3.98 -2.82
C PRO A 96 11.09 -3.81 -3.71
N TYR A 97 11.32 -3.56 -4.99
CA TYR A 97 10.26 -3.40 -5.97
C TYR A 97 10.75 -3.77 -7.37
N PHE A 98 9.82 -3.90 -8.30
CA PHE A 98 10.15 -3.94 -9.71
C PHE A 98 9.31 -2.96 -10.52
N LEU A 99 9.69 -2.77 -11.78
CA LEU A 99 8.91 -2.09 -12.80
C LEU A 99 8.73 -3.06 -13.97
N TYR A 100 7.48 -3.38 -14.27
CA TYR A 100 7.09 -4.36 -15.26
C TYR A 100 6.19 -3.70 -16.30
N LEU A 101 6.41 -4.05 -17.57
CA LEU A 101 5.61 -3.57 -18.68
C LEU A 101 4.65 -4.67 -19.15
N ASP A 102 3.38 -4.51 -18.80
CA ASP A 102 2.32 -5.47 -19.12
C ASP A 102 1.65 -5.09 -20.44
N HIS A 103 2.18 -5.64 -21.54
CA HIS A 103 1.66 -5.34 -22.87
C HIS A 103 0.24 -5.89 -23.11
N ASP A 104 -0.11 -7.01 -22.49
CA ASP A 104 -1.41 -7.66 -22.67
C ASP A 104 -2.55 -6.82 -22.09
N HIS A 105 -2.27 -6.05 -21.04
CA HIS A 105 -3.24 -5.20 -20.35
C HIS A 105 -3.00 -3.70 -20.57
N ALA A 106 -2.03 -3.34 -21.41
CA ALA A 106 -1.59 -1.96 -21.62
C ALA A 106 -1.31 -1.23 -20.30
N ASP A 107 -0.44 -1.81 -19.46
CA ASP A 107 -0.18 -1.30 -18.11
C ASP A 107 1.33 -1.20 -17.82
N ILE A 108 1.72 -0.14 -17.12
CA ILE A 108 3.06 0.06 -16.55
C ILE A 108 2.93 -0.18 -15.06
N VAL A 109 3.46 -1.30 -14.56
CA VAL A 109 3.23 -1.74 -13.18
C VAL A 109 4.49 -1.60 -12.33
N LEU A 110 4.42 -0.77 -11.27
CA LEU A 110 5.44 -0.73 -10.23
C LEU A 110 4.92 -1.45 -8.99
N ALA A 111 5.44 -2.65 -8.71
CA ALA A 111 5.03 -3.46 -7.57
C ALA A 111 6.08 -3.44 -6.46
N VAL A 112 5.64 -3.11 -5.24
CA VAL A 112 6.47 -2.97 -4.04
C VAL A 112 6.24 -4.13 -3.09
N ARG A 113 7.33 -4.77 -2.67
CA ARG A 113 7.33 -5.87 -1.72
C ARG A 113 6.82 -5.42 -0.34
N GLY A 114 6.19 -6.34 0.38
CA GLY A 114 5.94 -6.17 1.82
C GLY A 114 7.20 -6.33 2.66
N LEU A 115 7.05 -6.16 3.97
CA LEU A 115 8.17 -6.24 4.92
C LEU A 115 8.82 -7.63 4.89
N ASN A 116 10.15 -7.66 5.03
CA ASN A 116 10.91 -8.86 5.35
C ASN A 116 11.27 -8.83 6.83
N MET A 117 10.90 -9.88 7.58
CA MET A 117 11.09 -9.95 9.03
C MET A 117 12.56 -9.95 9.46
N VAL A 118 13.49 -10.24 8.55
CA VAL A 118 14.94 -10.21 8.82
C VAL A 118 15.54 -8.82 8.55
N LYS A 119 14.86 -7.97 7.78
CA LYS A 119 15.44 -6.71 7.29
C LYS A 119 15.02 -5.54 8.18
N GLU A 120 15.95 -5.09 9.01
CA GLU A 120 15.76 -3.95 9.93
C GLU A 120 15.30 -2.66 9.22
N SER A 121 15.72 -2.45 7.97
CA SER A 121 15.31 -1.29 7.18
C SER A 121 13.79 -1.21 6.97
N ASP A 122 13.11 -2.34 6.82
CA ASP A 122 11.65 -2.36 6.64
C ASP A 122 10.94 -1.95 7.93
N TYR A 123 11.46 -2.37 9.08
CA TYR A 123 11.01 -1.91 10.38
C TYR A 123 11.29 -0.43 10.57
N ALA A 124 12.45 0.07 10.14
CA ALA A 124 12.77 1.49 10.21
C ALA A 124 11.76 2.34 9.41
N VAL A 125 11.38 1.89 8.20
CA VAL A 125 10.33 2.55 7.39
C VAL A 125 8.98 2.51 8.10
N LEU A 126 8.59 1.36 8.66
CA LEU A 126 7.31 1.19 9.33
C LEU A 126 7.21 1.97 10.66
N LEU A 127 8.30 2.05 11.41
CA LEU A 127 8.32 2.67 12.75
C LEU A 127 8.66 4.15 12.72
N ASP A 128 9.10 4.71 11.58
CA ASP A 128 9.27 6.15 11.38
C ASP A 128 7.91 6.84 11.22
N ASN A 129 7.11 6.90 12.29
CA ASN A 129 5.85 7.62 12.32
C ASN A 129 5.43 8.05 13.72
N LYS A 130 4.91 9.27 13.82
CA LYS A 130 4.27 9.83 15.02
C LYS A 130 2.94 10.46 14.63
N LEU A 131 1.98 10.47 15.55
CA LEU A 131 0.66 11.05 15.31
C LEU A 131 0.81 12.53 14.90
N GLY A 132 0.22 12.90 13.76
CA GLY A 132 0.25 14.28 13.26
C GLY A 132 1.61 14.75 12.71
N GLN A 133 2.62 13.86 12.63
CA GLN A 133 3.99 14.23 12.24
C GLN A 133 4.09 14.78 10.83
N ARG A 134 3.37 14.18 9.88
CA ARG A 134 3.50 14.51 8.46
C ARG A 134 2.17 14.89 7.84
N LYS A 135 2.04 16.16 7.47
CA LYS A 135 0.93 16.67 6.66
C LYS A 135 1.24 16.47 5.18
N PHE A 136 0.21 16.14 4.41
CA PHE A 136 0.26 16.05 2.95
C PHE A 136 -1.13 16.31 2.38
N ASP A 137 -1.22 17.17 1.37
CA ASP A 137 -2.47 17.48 0.66
C ASP A 137 -3.68 17.77 1.60
N GLY A 138 -3.45 18.55 2.66
CA GLY A 138 -4.51 18.91 3.62
C GLY A 138 -4.97 17.77 4.55
N GLY A 139 -4.31 16.61 4.55
CA GLY A 139 -4.49 15.53 5.53
C GLY A 139 -3.17 15.11 6.18
N TYR A 140 -3.17 13.93 6.79
CA TYR A 140 -1.99 13.34 7.43
C TYR A 140 -1.64 12.00 6.80
N VAL A 141 -0.36 11.76 6.64
CA VAL A 141 0.18 10.51 6.07
C VAL A 141 1.25 9.93 6.97
N HIS A 142 1.53 8.66 6.80
CA HIS A 142 2.59 7.96 7.51
C HIS A 142 3.96 8.46 7.03
N ASN A 143 4.79 8.95 7.95
CA ASN A 143 6.03 9.64 7.60
C ASN A 143 7.05 8.76 6.85
N GLY A 144 7.39 7.58 7.39
CA GLY A 144 8.34 6.65 6.77
C GLY A 144 7.88 6.14 5.41
N LEU A 145 6.62 5.71 5.29
CA LEU A 145 6.02 5.30 4.02
C LEU A 145 6.04 6.42 2.96
N LEU A 146 5.76 7.67 3.34
CA LEU A 146 5.83 8.81 2.41
C LEU A 146 7.27 9.06 1.95
N LYS A 147 8.26 8.97 2.86
CA LYS A 147 9.68 9.10 2.51
C LYS A 147 10.11 8.02 1.52
N ALA A 148 9.71 6.76 1.77
CA ALA A 148 9.97 5.66 0.86
C ALA A 148 9.33 5.90 -0.52
N ALA A 149 8.06 6.32 -0.56
CA ALA A 149 7.35 6.66 -1.78
C ALA A 149 8.05 7.78 -2.58
N GLY A 150 8.40 8.89 -1.91
CA GLY A 150 9.15 9.98 -2.54
C GLY A 150 10.51 9.53 -3.08
N TRP A 151 11.21 8.69 -2.33
CA TRP A 151 12.50 8.13 -2.76
C TRP A 151 12.37 7.27 -4.01
N VAL A 152 11.36 6.40 -4.09
CA VAL A 152 11.09 5.57 -5.28
C VAL A 152 10.79 6.47 -6.48
N LEU A 153 9.92 7.47 -6.32
CA LEU A 153 9.62 8.40 -7.40
C LEU A 153 10.88 9.13 -7.87
N ASP A 154 11.69 9.64 -6.96
CA ASP A 154 12.91 10.37 -7.31
C ASP A 154 13.94 9.49 -8.03
N LYS A 155 14.01 8.20 -7.67
CA LYS A 155 14.92 7.25 -8.32
C LYS A 155 14.48 6.80 -9.69
N GLU A 156 13.19 6.55 -9.87
CA GLU A 156 12.68 5.98 -11.12
C GLU A 156 11.94 7.02 -11.97
N CYS A 157 12.00 8.32 -11.61
CA CYS A 157 11.27 9.41 -12.27
C CYS A 157 11.50 9.44 -13.78
N ASP A 158 12.76 9.38 -14.21
CA ASP A 158 13.12 9.50 -15.62
C ASP A 158 12.61 8.30 -16.43
N ILE A 159 12.76 7.08 -15.90
CA ILE A 159 12.28 5.85 -16.55
C ILE A 159 10.75 5.83 -16.60
N LEU A 160 10.08 6.19 -15.50
CA LEU A 160 8.63 6.28 -15.47
C LEU A 160 8.11 7.32 -16.47
N ARG A 161 8.75 8.49 -16.56
CA ARG A 161 8.40 9.52 -17.56
C ARG A 161 8.57 8.97 -18.98
N GLU A 162 9.71 8.36 -19.28
CA GLU A 162 9.97 7.77 -20.60
C GLU A 162 8.91 6.74 -20.98
N LEU A 163 8.57 5.82 -20.09
CA LEU A 163 7.56 4.79 -20.36
C LEU A 163 6.17 5.39 -20.56
N VAL A 164 5.78 6.37 -19.73
CA VAL A 164 4.48 7.04 -19.84
C VAL A 164 4.33 7.80 -21.16
N GLU A 165 5.41 8.45 -21.63
CA GLU A 165 5.47 9.15 -22.92
C GLU A 165 5.50 8.16 -24.10
N LYS A 166 6.26 7.07 -23.98
CA LYS A 166 6.38 6.03 -25.00
C LYS A 166 5.09 5.23 -25.18
N TYR A 167 4.34 5.02 -24.10
CA TYR A 167 3.09 4.27 -24.10
C TYR A 167 1.92 5.16 -23.63
N PRO A 168 1.45 6.10 -24.48
CA PRO A 168 0.44 7.09 -24.09
C PRO A 168 -0.94 6.47 -23.81
N ASN A 169 -1.20 5.26 -24.30
CA ASN A 169 -2.44 4.52 -24.07
C ASN A 169 -2.37 3.60 -22.84
N TYR A 170 -1.21 3.51 -22.18
CA TYR A 170 -1.03 2.60 -21.05
C TYR A 170 -1.44 3.28 -19.75
N THR A 171 -1.96 2.50 -18.80
CA THR A 171 -2.11 2.94 -17.42
C THR A 171 -0.76 2.89 -16.69
N LEU A 172 -0.66 3.63 -15.59
CA LEU A 172 0.44 3.58 -14.64
C LEU A 172 -0.12 3.07 -13.31
N THR A 173 0.16 1.81 -13.00
CA THR A 173 -0.36 1.13 -11.83
C THR A 173 0.73 0.96 -10.77
N PHE A 174 0.48 1.48 -9.57
CA PHE A 174 1.28 1.20 -8.39
C PHE A 174 0.62 0.09 -7.57
N THR A 175 1.41 -0.84 -7.06
CA THR A 175 0.86 -1.93 -6.25
C THR A 175 1.83 -2.41 -5.21
N GLY A 176 1.33 -3.13 -4.21
CA GLY A 176 2.14 -3.76 -3.19
C GLY A 176 1.29 -4.60 -2.24
N HIS A 177 1.99 -5.28 -1.32
CA HIS A 177 1.38 -6.02 -0.22
C HIS A 177 1.86 -5.48 1.15
N SER A 178 0.96 -5.41 2.13
CA SER A 178 1.28 -5.01 3.51
C SER A 178 2.00 -3.66 3.61
N LEU A 179 3.27 -3.65 4.02
CA LEU A 179 4.13 -2.46 4.02
C LEU A 179 4.24 -1.82 2.63
N GLY A 180 4.45 -2.63 1.59
CA GLY A 180 4.61 -2.20 0.21
C GLY A 180 3.35 -1.52 -0.33
N SER A 181 2.16 -1.97 0.06
CA SER A 181 0.89 -1.32 -0.31
C SER A 181 0.77 0.09 0.23
N GLY A 182 1.27 0.32 1.45
CA GLY A 182 1.29 1.64 2.05
C GLY A 182 2.24 2.58 1.30
N VAL A 183 3.39 2.06 0.84
CA VAL A 183 4.31 2.80 -0.04
C VAL A 183 3.65 3.08 -1.39
N ALA A 184 3.04 2.07 -2.03
CA ALA A 184 2.38 2.21 -3.33
C ALA A 184 1.22 3.21 -3.30
N ALA A 185 0.37 3.18 -2.26
CA ALA A 185 -0.72 4.12 -2.10
C ALA A 185 -0.22 5.56 -1.96
N LEU A 186 0.81 5.80 -1.14
CA LEU A 186 1.39 7.13 -0.99
C LEU A 186 2.17 7.57 -2.23
N LEU A 187 2.85 6.66 -2.93
CA LEU A 187 3.51 6.92 -4.21
C LEU A 187 2.49 7.40 -5.25
N THR A 188 1.34 6.74 -5.32
CA THR A 188 0.21 7.16 -6.18
C THR A 188 -0.21 8.59 -5.89
N MET A 189 -0.38 8.94 -4.61
CA MET A 189 -0.73 10.31 -4.21
C MET A 189 0.34 11.32 -4.61
N VAL A 190 1.62 11.00 -4.38
CA VAL A 190 2.75 11.87 -4.77
C VAL A 190 2.76 12.07 -6.27
N VAL A 191 2.60 11.01 -7.07
CA VAL A 191 2.55 11.07 -8.54
C VAL A 191 1.39 11.94 -9.02
N VAL A 192 0.19 11.72 -8.47
CA VAL A 192 -1.01 12.48 -8.84
C VAL A 192 -0.88 13.98 -8.49
N GLN A 193 -0.15 14.32 -7.44
CA GLN A 193 0.15 15.71 -7.07
C GLN A 193 1.29 16.33 -7.89
N ASN A 194 2.11 15.52 -8.58
CA ASN A 194 3.29 15.96 -9.33
C ASN A 194 3.31 15.36 -10.75
N ARG A 195 2.15 15.37 -11.44
CA ARG A 195 1.97 14.74 -12.76
C ARG A 195 2.84 15.36 -13.84
N ASP A 196 3.22 16.62 -13.67
CA ASP A 196 4.18 17.34 -14.51
C ASP A 196 5.55 16.66 -14.56
N ARG A 197 5.96 15.96 -13.49
CA ARG A 197 7.20 15.19 -13.46
C ARG A 197 7.18 13.96 -14.37
N LEU A 198 5.99 13.46 -14.71
CA LEU A 198 5.77 12.26 -15.53
C LEU A 198 5.02 12.59 -16.82
N GLY A 199 5.46 13.63 -17.54
CA GLY A 199 4.92 13.97 -18.86
C GLY A 199 3.48 14.47 -18.84
N ASN A 200 3.03 15.05 -17.72
CA ASN A 200 1.64 15.49 -17.50
C ASN A 200 0.61 14.37 -17.69
N ILE A 201 0.94 13.15 -17.21
CA ILE A 201 0.02 12.01 -17.26
C ILE A 201 -1.39 12.39 -16.78
N ASP A 202 -2.41 11.91 -17.50
CA ASP A 202 -3.79 12.08 -17.08
C ASP A 202 -4.03 11.32 -15.76
N ARG A 203 -4.73 11.96 -14.81
CA ARG A 203 -5.04 11.34 -13.50
C ARG A 203 -5.79 10.01 -13.67
N THR A 204 -6.67 9.90 -14.67
CA THR A 204 -7.46 8.69 -14.96
C THR A 204 -6.62 7.50 -15.42
N ARG A 205 -5.38 7.74 -15.88
CA ARG A 205 -4.42 6.70 -16.23
C ARG A 205 -3.63 6.19 -15.02
N VAL A 206 -3.67 6.88 -13.89
CA VAL A 206 -2.93 6.50 -12.68
C VAL A 206 -3.84 5.65 -11.78
N ARG A 207 -3.36 4.49 -11.37
CA ARG A 207 -4.11 3.54 -10.54
C ARG A 207 -3.25 2.97 -9.43
N CYS A 208 -3.90 2.50 -8.38
CA CYS A 208 -3.26 1.77 -7.31
C CYS A 208 -4.14 0.62 -6.83
N TYR A 209 -3.52 -0.54 -6.66
CA TYR A 209 -4.12 -1.71 -6.02
C TYR A 209 -3.29 -2.04 -4.77
N ALA A 210 -3.78 -1.60 -3.62
CA ALA A 210 -3.12 -1.73 -2.33
C ALA A 210 -3.64 -2.99 -1.62
N ILE A 211 -2.85 -4.06 -1.60
CA ILE A 211 -3.28 -5.37 -1.06
C ILE A 211 -2.92 -5.47 0.43
N ALA A 212 -3.91 -5.70 1.29
CA ALA A 212 -3.77 -5.72 2.75
C ALA A 212 -2.97 -4.52 3.31
N PRO A 213 -3.35 -3.26 2.99
CA PRO A 213 -2.48 -2.12 3.22
C PRO A 213 -2.28 -1.78 4.69
N ALA A 214 -1.05 -1.37 5.04
CA ALA A 214 -0.81 -0.67 6.30
C ALA A 214 -1.59 0.66 6.32
N ARG A 215 -2.08 1.05 7.51
CA ARG A 215 -2.72 2.37 7.69
C ARG A 215 -1.71 3.48 7.39
N CYS A 216 -1.85 4.12 6.23
CA CYS A 216 -0.84 5.05 5.70
C CYS A 216 -1.34 6.49 5.54
N MET A 217 -2.64 6.77 5.67
CA MET A 217 -3.21 8.11 5.49
C MET A 217 -4.47 8.35 6.34
N SER A 218 -4.85 9.61 6.49
CA SER A 218 -6.10 10.02 7.15
C SER A 218 -7.32 9.77 6.26
N LEU A 219 -8.49 9.62 6.89
CA LEU A 219 -9.75 9.30 6.19
C LEU A 219 -10.10 10.29 5.08
N ASN A 220 -9.86 11.59 5.28
CA ASN A 220 -10.13 12.61 4.25
C ASN A 220 -9.27 12.41 2.99
N LEU A 221 -8.04 11.89 3.13
CA LEU A 221 -7.19 11.55 1.99
C LEU A 221 -7.67 10.25 1.34
N ALA A 222 -8.03 9.23 2.13
CA ALA A 222 -8.58 7.99 1.59
C ALA A 222 -9.83 8.25 0.72
N VAL A 223 -10.73 9.14 1.16
CA VAL A 223 -11.90 9.55 0.37
C VAL A 223 -11.51 10.37 -0.86
N ARG A 224 -10.55 11.30 -0.74
CA ARG A 224 -10.12 12.18 -1.84
C ARG A 224 -9.44 11.42 -2.99
N TYR A 225 -8.77 10.31 -2.70
CA TYR A 225 -8.04 9.50 -3.69
C TYR A 225 -8.75 8.17 -4.00
N ALA A 226 -10.03 8.02 -3.61
CA ALA A 226 -10.81 6.81 -3.84
C ALA A 226 -11.03 6.50 -5.33
N ASP A 227 -10.87 7.49 -6.21
CA ASP A 227 -10.93 7.33 -7.68
C ASP A 227 -9.69 6.66 -8.28
N VAL A 228 -8.56 6.66 -7.56
CA VAL A 228 -7.28 6.12 -8.06
C VAL A 228 -6.66 5.05 -7.15
N ILE A 229 -7.09 4.92 -5.89
CA ILE A 229 -6.57 3.92 -4.94
C ILE A 229 -7.64 2.93 -4.52
N ASN A 230 -7.47 1.68 -4.96
CA ASN A 230 -8.27 0.54 -4.55
C ASN A 230 -7.57 -0.21 -3.41
N SER A 231 -8.19 -0.28 -2.24
CA SER A 231 -7.70 -1.08 -1.11
C SER A 231 -8.40 -2.43 -1.08
N VAL A 232 -7.63 -3.51 -1.15
CA VAL A 232 -8.15 -4.88 -1.14
C VAL A 232 -7.73 -5.56 0.14
N VAL A 233 -8.69 -5.98 0.95
CA VAL A 233 -8.44 -6.74 2.19
C VAL A 233 -9.20 -8.04 2.10
N LEU A 234 -8.48 -9.16 2.22
CA LEU A 234 -9.11 -10.47 2.30
C LEU A 234 -9.75 -10.61 3.68
N GLN A 235 -11.08 -10.71 3.72
CA GLN A 235 -11.79 -11.02 4.94
C GLN A 235 -11.61 -12.51 5.26
N ALA A 236 -10.87 -12.80 6.34
CA ALA A 236 -10.83 -14.15 6.89
C ALA A 236 -12.15 -14.42 7.63
N SER A 237 -13.12 -15.02 6.95
CA SER A 237 -14.30 -15.58 7.61
C SER A 237 -13.88 -16.86 8.34
N TYR A 238 -13.60 -16.77 9.64
CA TYR A 238 -13.69 -17.94 10.50
C TYR A 238 -15.16 -18.36 10.51
N TYR A 239 -15.55 -19.40 9.77
CA TYR A 239 -16.61 -20.38 10.07
C TYR A 239 -16.96 -21.19 8.81
N HIS A 240 -16.51 -22.44 8.78
CA HIS A 240 -17.39 -23.57 8.47
C HIS A 240 -16.88 -24.79 9.27
N PRO A 241 -17.57 -25.23 10.34
CA PRO A 241 -17.47 -26.63 10.72
C PRO A 241 -18.13 -27.39 9.57
N ILE A 242 -17.30 -28.13 8.84
CA ILE A 242 -17.77 -29.14 7.90
C ILE A 242 -18.47 -30.19 8.78
N PHE A 243 -19.77 -30.38 8.54
CA PHE A 243 -20.55 -31.49 9.12
C PHE A 243 -19.93 -32.84 8.73
#